data_AF-A0A8T4CA52-F1
#
_entry.id   AF-A0A8T4CA52-F1
#
_cell.length_a   1.000
_cell.length_b   1.000
_cell.length_c   1.000
_cell.angle_alpha   90.00
_cell.angle_beta   90.00
_cell.angle_gamma   90.00
#
_symmetry.space_group_name_H-M   'P 1'
#
loop_
_entity.id
_entity.type
_entity.pdbx_description
1 polymer ?
#
loop_
_entity_poly.entity_id
_entity_poly.type
_entity_poly.pdbx_seq_one_letter_code
_entity_poly.pdbx_strand_id
1 'polypeptide(L)'
;MGARDRDRRLFDGLIPLPQGTTYNCYLVRGASKTALVDTVNPGFEPEMEARIRRLVPLEDIDYVNWRPTDEDMKRVEEIGMALAAKVKGRAG
;
A
#
# COMPACT_ATOMS: atom_id res chain seq x y z
N MET A 1 -0.14 -6.86 -6.98
CA MET A 1 1.02 -6.80 -6.05
C MET A 1 0.46 -6.91 -4.63
N GLY A 2 1.28 -6.79 -3.59
CA GLY A 2 0.77 -6.91 -2.22
C GLY A 2 1.84 -7.39 -1.26
N ALA A 3 1.41 -8.10 -0.21
CA ALA A 3 2.22 -8.84 0.75
C ALA A 3 1.46 -10.06 1.27
N ARG A 4 2.18 -11.09 1.73
CA ARG A 4 1.59 -12.29 2.35
C ARG A 4 1.96 -12.31 3.83
N ASP A 5 0.96 -12.34 4.68
CA ASP A 5 1.14 -12.47 6.13
C ASP A 5 0.72 -13.87 6.56
N ARG A 6 1.70 -14.76 6.63
CA ARG A 6 1.49 -16.14 7.11
C ARG A 6 1.45 -16.23 8.63
N ASP A 7 1.73 -15.16 9.35
CA ASP A 7 1.83 -15.14 10.81
C ASP A 7 0.57 -14.57 11.47
N ARG A 8 -0.26 -13.83 10.73
CA ARG A 8 -1.61 -13.46 11.16
C ARG A 8 -2.42 -14.71 11.52
N ARG A 9 -3.03 -14.70 12.71
CA ARG A 9 -3.87 -15.81 13.21
C ARG A 9 -5.34 -15.45 13.35
N LEU A 10 -5.65 -14.16 13.40
CA LEU A 10 -7.01 -13.64 13.59
C LEU A 10 -7.28 -12.46 12.66
N PHE A 11 -8.47 -12.41 12.06
CA PHE A 11 -9.03 -11.23 11.42
C PHE A 11 -10.01 -10.57 12.40
N ASP A 12 -9.89 -9.25 12.58
CA ASP A 12 -10.71 -8.45 13.50
C ASP A 12 -10.80 -9.03 14.92
N GLY A 13 -9.68 -9.61 15.40
CA GLY A 13 -9.58 -10.29 16.69
C GLY A 13 -10.44 -11.55 16.89
N LEU A 14 -11.30 -11.92 15.95
CA LEU A 14 -12.37 -12.90 16.16
C LEU A 14 -12.34 -14.07 15.17
N ILE A 15 -12.01 -13.81 13.90
CA ILE A 15 -12.13 -14.81 12.84
C ILE A 15 -10.79 -15.52 12.65
N PRO A 16 -10.69 -16.85 12.83
CA PRO A 16 -9.43 -17.58 12.66
C PRO A 16 -8.89 -17.52 11.23
N LEU A 17 -7.57 -17.33 11.12
CA LEU A 17 -6.81 -17.36 9.88
C LEU A 17 -5.72 -18.44 9.95
N PRO A 18 -6.07 -19.74 9.88
CA PRO A 18 -5.09 -20.82 10.04
C PRO A 18 -4.02 -20.86 8.94
N GLN A 19 -4.29 -20.25 7.77
CA GLN A 19 -3.32 -20.11 6.68
C GLN A 19 -2.74 -18.70 6.55
N GLY A 20 -3.05 -17.81 7.51
CA GLY A 20 -2.73 -16.38 7.41
C GLY A 20 -3.63 -15.64 6.43
N THR A 21 -3.15 -14.49 5.95
CA THR A 21 -3.86 -13.63 5.02
C THR A 21 -2.94 -13.01 3.97
N THR A 22 -3.50 -12.26 3.05
CA THR A 22 -2.78 -11.48 2.05
C THR A 22 -3.32 -10.06 2.01
N TYR A 23 -2.42 -9.09 1.88
CA TYR A 23 -2.76 -7.70 1.62
C TYR A 23 -2.48 -7.42 0.15
N ASN A 24 -3.52 -7.08 -0.62
CA ASN A 24 -3.40 -6.88 -2.05
C ASN A 24 -3.34 -5.40 -2.38
N CYS A 25 -2.47 -5.03 -3.31
CA CYS A 25 -2.43 -3.69 -3.90
C CYS A 25 -2.21 -3.77 -5.41
N TYR A 26 -2.64 -2.72 -6.12
CA TYR A 26 -2.62 -2.68 -7.57
C TYR A 26 -1.99 -1.39 -8.07
N LEU A 27 -1.14 -1.49 -9.09
CA LEU A 27 -0.63 -0.32 -9.80
C LEU A 27 -1.31 -0.27 -11.16
N VAL A 28 -2.10 0.77 -11.37
CA VAL A 28 -2.83 1.04 -12.60
C VAL A 28 -2.05 2.07 -13.39
N ARG A 29 -1.51 1.67 -14.55
CA ARG A 29 -0.78 2.56 -15.46
C ARG A 29 -1.70 2.99 -16.59
N GLY A 30 -2.14 4.24 -16.56
CA GLY A 30 -2.84 4.89 -17.65
C GLY A 30 -1.88 5.42 -18.71
N ALA A 31 -2.44 6.04 -19.76
CA ALA A 31 -1.66 6.64 -20.84
C ALA A 31 -0.77 7.81 -20.37
N SER A 32 -1.23 8.57 -19.37
CA SER A 32 -0.54 9.76 -18.87
C SER A 32 -0.31 9.77 -17.36
N LYS A 33 -0.97 8.88 -16.61
CA LYS A 33 -0.92 8.85 -15.14
C LYS A 33 -0.88 7.45 -14.57
N THR A 34 -0.24 7.29 -13.43
CA THR A 34 -0.12 6.04 -12.69
C THR A 34 -0.81 6.16 -11.32
N ALA A 35 -1.62 5.17 -10.95
CA ALA A 35 -2.30 5.13 -9.66
C ALA A 35 -1.96 3.85 -8.90
N LEU A 36 -1.62 3.99 -7.62
CA LEU A 36 -1.60 2.89 -6.66
C LEU A 36 -2.98 2.78 -6.00
N VAL A 37 -3.58 1.60 -6.05
CA VAL A 37 -4.86 1.27 -5.42
C VAL A 37 -4.61 0.29 -4.29
N ASP A 38 -5.04 0.70 -3.09
CA ASP A 38 -4.79 0.05 -1.80
C ASP A 38 -3.31 -0.05 -1.42
N THR A 39 -3.06 -0.48 -0.19
CA THR A 39 -1.72 -0.66 0.40
C THR A 39 -1.66 -1.98 1.17
N VAL A 40 -0.53 -2.23 1.82
CA VAL A 40 -0.32 -3.40 2.67
C VAL A 40 -0.43 -3.03 4.15
N ASN A 41 -0.66 -4.02 5.01
CA ASN A 41 -0.67 -3.82 6.46
C ASN A 41 0.68 -3.29 6.97
N PRO A 42 0.73 -2.56 8.11
CA PRO A 42 1.98 -2.09 8.67
C PRO A 42 3.01 -3.22 8.85
N GLY A 43 4.28 -2.90 8.57
CA GLY A 43 5.41 -3.84 8.60
C GLY A 43 5.72 -4.47 7.24
N PHE A 44 4.80 -4.42 6.28
CA PHE A 44 5.02 -4.96 4.93
C PHE A 44 5.38 -3.89 3.88
N GLU A 45 5.46 -2.62 4.27
CA GLU A 45 5.75 -1.49 3.37
C GLU A 45 7.07 -1.67 2.60
N PRO A 46 8.18 -2.14 3.21
CA PRO A 46 9.43 -2.35 2.48
C PRO A 46 9.28 -3.37 1.33
N GLU A 47 8.45 -4.41 1.52
CA GLU A 47 8.21 -5.42 0.49
C GLU A 47 7.36 -4.87 -0.65
N MET A 48 6.32 -4.09 -0.31
CA MET A 48 5.50 -3.40 -1.30
C MET A 48 6.32 -2.39 -2.10
N GLU A 49 7.12 -1.55 -1.44
CA GLU A 49 7.99 -0.56 -2.08
C GLU A 49 8.98 -1.23 -3.04
N ALA A 50 9.65 -2.30 -2.62
CA ALA A 50 10.57 -3.04 -3.46
C ALA A 50 9.89 -3.62 -4.72
N ARG A 51 8.63 -4.06 -4.61
CA ARG A 51 7.85 -4.54 -5.75
C ARG A 51 7.47 -3.40 -6.71
N ILE A 52 7.03 -2.26 -6.19
CA ILE A 52 6.66 -1.09 -6.99
C ILE A 52 7.88 -0.55 -7.74
N ARG A 53 9.03 -0.41 -7.07
CA ARG A 53 10.27 0.11 -7.67
C ARG A 53 10.80 -0.71 -8.84
N ARG A 54 10.40 -1.99 -8.95
CA ARG A 54 10.71 -2.84 -10.11
C ARG A 54 9.87 -2.51 -11.34
N LEU A 55 8.75 -1.81 -11.17
CA LEU A 55 7.81 -1.47 -12.23
C LEU A 55 7.90 0.00 -12.63
N VAL A 56 7.98 0.90 -11.64
CA VAL A 56 8.06 2.35 -11.82
C VAL A 56 8.86 3.01 -10.68
N PRO A 57 9.54 4.14 -10.93
CA PRO A 57 9.99 5.02 -9.86
C PRO A 57 8.81 5.46 -8.99
N LEU A 58 9.00 5.59 -7.67
CA LEU A 58 7.91 5.96 -6.77
C LEU A 58 7.38 7.36 -7.06
N GLU A 59 8.28 8.24 -7.50
CA GLU A 59 7.99 9.61 -7.88
C GLU A 59 7.04 9.72 -9.10
N ASP A 60 6.90 8.65 -9.89
CA ASP A 60 6.05 8.62 -11.09
C ASP A 60 4.63 8.09 -10.81
N ILE A 61 4.29 7.92 -9.52
CA ILE A 61 2.94 7.55 -9.08
C ILE A 61 2.15 8.84 -8.83
N ASP A 62 1.15 9.13 -9.66
CA ASP A 62 0.33 10.34 -9.58
C ASP A 62 -0.78 10.27 -8.52
N TYR A 63 -1.24 9.06 -8.19
CA TYR A 63 -2.34 8.88 -7.26
C TYR A 63 -2.09 7.69 -6.33
N VAL A 64 -2.49 7.85 -5.08
CA VAL A 64 -2.57 6.75 -4.12
C VAL A 64 -3.99 6.75 -3.56
N ASN A 65 -4.76 5.73 -3.91
CA ASN A 65 -6.03 5.45 -3.26
C ASN A 65 -5.73 4.50 -2.09
N TRP A 66 -5.94 4.99 -0.88
CA TRP A 66 -5.70 4.22 0.34
C TRP A 66 -7.05 4.00 1.04
N ARG A 67 -7.39 2.73 1.31
CA ARG A 67 -8.44 2.38 2.25
C ARG A 67 -7.79 1.77 3.50
N PRO A 68 -7.79 2.47 4.63
CA PRO A 68 -7.43 1.82 5.88
C PRO A 68 -8.46 0.75 6.22
N THR A 69 -8.00 -0.43 6.62
CA THR A 69 -8.81 -1.39 7.39
C THR A 69 -8.43 -1.24 8.85
N ASP A 70 -9.26 -0.49 9.57
CA ASP A 70 -9.57 -0.36 11.00
C ASP A 70 -8.57 -0.67 12.14
N GLU A 71 -7.44 -1.38 11.98
CA GLU A 71 -6.63 -1.78 13.14
C GLU A 71 -5.28 -1.07 13.36
N ASP A 72 -4.70 -0.33 12.41
CA ASP A 72 -3.51 0.49 12.69
C ASP A 72 -3.34 1.64 11.69
N MET A 73 -4.08 2.73 11.91
CA MET A 73 -4.19 3.81 10.92
C MET A 73 -3.03 4.81 10.91
N LYS A 74 -2.24 4.94 11.98
CA LYS A 74 -1.33 6.10 12.12
C LYS A 74 -0.09 6.04 11.21
N ARG A 75 0.60 4.91 11.16
CA ARG A 75 1.90 4.81 10.49
C ARG A 75 1.78 4.71 8.96
N VAL A 76 0.74 4.04 8.48
CA VAL A 76 0.47 3.91 7.04
C VAL A 76 -0.11 5.22 6.48
N GLU A 77 -0.91 5.95 7.26
CA GLU A 77 -1.34 7.31 6.91
C GLU A 77 -0.15 8.26 6.76
N GLU A 78 0.83 8.23 7.68
CA GLU A 78 2.06 9.03 7.56
C GLU A 78 2.81 8.76 6.25
N ILE A 79 2.94 7.50 5.84
CA ILE A 79 3.63 7.11 4.60
C ILE A 79 2.80 7.52 3.37
N GLY A 80 1.49 7.25 3.38
CA GLY A 80 0.57 7.63 2.31
C GLY A 80 0.55 9.15 2.09
N MET A 81 0.50 9.93 3.18
CA MET A 81 0.56 11.38 3.14
C MET A 81 1.92 11.91 2.69
N ALA A 82 3.02 11.29 3.12
CA ALA A 82 4.37 11.64 2.65
C ALA A 82 4.54 11.38 1.14
N LEU A 83 3.98 10.28 0.63
CA LEU A 83 3.93 10.00 -0.80
C LEU A 83 3.06 11.02 -1.54
N ALA A 84 1.83 11.27 -1.05
CA ALA A 84 0.92 12.25 -1.66
C ALA A 84 1.47 13.68 -1.68
N ALA A 85 2.20 14.09 -0.63
CA ALA A 85 2.85 15.41 -0.57
C ALA A 85 3.98 15.55 -1.60
N LYS A 86 4.79 14.50 -1.82
CA LYS A 86 5.82 14.48 -2.87
C LYS A 86 5.23 14.60 -4.28
N VAL A 87 4.06 14.01 -4.49
CA VAL A 87 3.33 14.10 -5.77
C VAL A 87 2.78 15.51 -6.01
N LYS A 88 2.18 16.14 -4.99
CA LYS A 88 1.69 17.53 -5.10
C LYS A 88 2.81 18.55 -5.38
N GLY A 89 4.04 18.30 -4.92
CA GLY A 89 5.20 19.17 -5.17
C GLY A 89 5.71 19.18 -6.62
N ARG A 90 5.25 18.27 -7.50
CA ARG A 90 5.58 18.23 -8.94
C ARG A 90 4.58 18.98 -9.83
N ALA A 91 3.46 19.46 -9.28
CA ALA A 91 2.42 20.16 -10.03
C ALA A 91 2.62 21.69 -10.12
N GLY A 92 3.85 22.18 -9.88
CA GLY A 92 4.25 23.59 -9.97
C GLY A 92 5.36 23.80 -10.97
#